data_AF-A0AA46CCH1-F1
#
_entry.id   AF-A0AA46CCH1-F1
#
_cell.length_a   1.000
_cell.length_b   1.000
_cell.length_c   1.000
_cell.angle_alpha   90.00
_cell.angle_beta   90.00
_cell.angle_gamma   90.00
#
_symmetry.space_group_name_H-M   'P 1'
#
loop_
_entity.id
_entity.type
_entity.pdbx_description
1 polymer ?
#
loop_
_entity_poly.entity_id
_entity_poly.type
_entity_poly.pdbx_seq_one_letter_code
_entity_poly.pdbx_strand_id
1 'polypeptide(L)'
;MDEKIEVGYRNIGSALGKEYHHKFLLYTDNEGKQHTISGWTGDEQPGLPYGRMHVETNLPYNRANPDHRDNPNAVGQKQYREEITHGADLSGTWARMVANAKSKDDKYPYDPQLQNSNTLADSVLRDVRLPEPKNDGVFGHWAPASGRQLDESIQPSVPGLGNSGRTFSAGGAPLDPHQEARLRDDPLFKQALAGLDKLGPDAGVYTNQQEKERIAGALAVQAKLNRPPLPEIQDVIPNHTNGNIFATYKNPGNDMDVLRTHVDKAEAVKQPLAENLQKLEVANQQAVQASTQEASRTVDQPSHGALGMR
;
A
#
# COMPACT_ATOMS: atom_id res chain seq x y z
N MET A 1 15.90 28.65 18.21
CA MET A 1 16.00 27.17 18.22
C MET A 1 16.49 26.73 16.85
N ASP A 2 17.02 25.52 16.71
CA ASP A 2 17.28 24.99 15.38
C ASP A 2 15.94 24.83 14.65
N GLU A 3 15.95 25.20 13.38
CA GLU A 3 14.84 25.00 12.46
C GLU A 3 14.83 23.56 11.98
N LYS A 4 13.66 23.05 11.59
CA LYS A 4 13.54 21.68 11.08
C LYS A 4 12.55 21.58 9.92
N ILE A 5 12.83 20.64 9.03
CA ILE A 5 11.93 20.20 7.97
C ILE A 5 11.62 18.72 8.21
N GLU A 6 10.32 18.41 8.27
CA GLU A 6 9.77 17.08 8.52
C GLU A 6 8.79 16.71 7.38
N VAL A 7 8.62 15.41 7.15
CA VAL A 7 7.45 14.87 6.43
C VAL A 7 6.44 14.41 7.48
N GLY A 8 5.22 14.91 7.38
CA GLY A 8 4.08 14.43 8.16
C GLY A 8 3.31 13.35 7.40
N TYR A 9 2.85 12.32 8.11
CA TYR A 9 2.00 11.26 7.58
C TYR A 9 0.68 11.27 8.33
N ARG A 10 -0.42 11.57 7.63
CA ARG A 10 -1.77 11.52 8.19
C ARG A 10 -2.50 10.30 7.65
N ASN A 11 -2.96 9.43 8.54
CA ASN A 11 -3.78 8.28 8.16
C ASN A 11 -5.08 8.79 7.53
N ILE A 12 -5.36 8.36 6.31
CA ILE A 12 -6.57 8.72 5.55
C ILE A 12 -7.43 7.49 5.22
N GLY A 13 -7.10 6.33 5.78
CA GLY A 13 -7.87 5.11 5.63
C GLY A 13 -7.01 3.87 5.84
N SER A 14 -7.67 2.72 5.64
CA SER A 14 -6.98 1.43 5.65
C SER A 14 -7.49 0.56 4.51
N ALA A 15 -6.59 -0.21 3.92
CA ALA A 15 -6.90 -1.20 2.91
C ALA A 15 -6.15 -2.49 3.26
N LEU A 16 -6.85 -3.63 3.21
CA LEU A 16 -6.26 -4.95 3.50
C LEU A 16 -5.56 -5.02 4.87
N GLY A 17 -6.19 -4.45 5.90
CA GLY A 17 -5.65 -4.43 7.26
C GLY A 17 -4.48 -3.48 7.46
N LYS A 18 -4.19 -2.61 6.48
CA LYS A 18 -3.06 -1.70 6.52
C LYS A 18 -3.44 -0.25 6.29
N GLU A 19 -2.98 0.62 7.17
CA GLU A 19 -3.19 2.06 7.09
C GLU A 19 -2.42 2.65 5.89
N TYR A 20 -3.06 3.54 5.14
CA TYR A 20 -2.40 4.35 4.12
C TYR A 20 -2.50 5.83 4.47
N HIS A 21 -1.49 6.57 4.05
CA HIS A 21 -1.22 7.91 4.55
C HIS A 21 -1.15 8.94 3.42
N HIS A 22 -1.64 10.12 3.75
CA HIS A 22 -1.38 11.38 3.07
C HIS A 22 -0.10 12.00 3.65
N LYS A 23 0.84 12.39 2.79
CA LYS A 23 2.02 13.14 3.15
C LYS A 23 1.78 14.65 3.03
N PHE A 24 2.32 15.38 3.98
CA PHE A 24 2.52 16.82 3.94
C PHE A 24 3.94 17.17 4.39
N LEU A 25 4.47 18.31 3.97
CA LEU A 25 5.75 18.82 4.45
C LEU A 25 5.49 19.80 5.58
N LEU A 26 6.32 19.74 6.62
CA LEU A 26 6.19 20.57 7.82
C LEU A 26 7.53 21.24 8.11
N TYR A 27 7.51 22.56 8.20
CA TYR A 27 8.64 23.37 8.63
C TYR A 27 8.38 23.94 10.01
N THR A 28 9.40 23.96 10.86
CA THR A 28 9.38 24.67 12.15
C THR A 28 10.50 25.70 12.14
N ASP A 29 10.13 26.96 12.33
CA ASP A 29 11.08 28.07 12.37
C ASP A 29 11.82 28.18 13.71
N ASN A 30 12.75 29.13 13.79
CA ASN A 30 13.59 29.35 14.96
C ASN A 30 12.82 29.85 16.21
N GLU A 31 11.58 30.31 16.03
CA GLU A 31 10.62 30.72 17.05
C GLU A 31 9.65 29.58 17.43
N GLY A 32 9.74 28.42 16.77
CA GLY A 32 8.88 27.27 16.99
C GLY A 32 7.54 27.32 16.25
N LYS A 33 7.32 28.30 15.38
CA LYS A 33 6.11 28.38 14.55
C LYS A 33 6.22 27.37 13.41
N GLN A 34 5.09 26.74 13.11
CA GLN A 34 5.04 25.65 12.15
C GLN A 34 4.26 26.04 10.89
N HIS A 35 4.74 25.62 9.72
CA HIS A 35 4.13 25.89 8.41
C HIS A 35 4.11 24.63 7.53
N THR A 36 3.09 24.46 6.68
CA THR A 36 2.96 23.28 5.81
C THR A 36 2.99 23.58 4.32
N ILE A 37 3.35 22.55 3.56
CA ILE A 37 3.07 22.40 2.13
C ILE A 37 2.31 21.08 1.95
N SER A 38 1.15 21.12 1.29
CA SER A 38 0.29 19.96 1.10
C SER A 38 -0.33 19.95 -0.30
N GLY A 39 -0.57 18.76 -0.84
CA GLY A 39 -1.25 18.56 -2.12
C GLY A 39 -2.61 17.91 -1.95
N TRP A 40 -3.59 18.34 -2.73
CA TRP A 40 -4.98 17.92 -2.66
C TRP A 40 -5.52 17.59 -4.05
N THR A 41 -6.67 16.92 -4.10
CA THR A 41 -7.48 16.87 -5.31
C THR A 41 -7.89 18.28 -5.71
N GLY A 42 -8.01 18.54 -7.01
CA GLY A 42 -8.57 19.80 -7.52
C GLY A 42 -10.00 19.61 -8.01
N ASP A 43 -10.46 20.57 -8.81
CA ASP A 43 -11.80 20.54 -9.39
C ASP A 43 -11.92 19.51 -10.50
N GLU A 44 -12.98 18.70 -10.46
CA GLU A 44 -13.26 17.71 -11.50
C GLU A 44 -13.46 18.37 -12.87
N GLN A 45 -12.82 17.83 -13.90
CA GLN A 45 -12.92 18.30 -15.29
C GLN A 45 -13.02 17.10 -16.24
N PRO A 46 -13.52 17.28 -17.48
CA PRO A 46 -13.52 16.21 -18.49
C PRO A 46 -12.12 15.60 -18.68
N GLY A 47 -11.99 14.30 -18.39
CA GLY A 47 -10.71 13.57 -18.44
C GLY A 47 -9.81 13.72 -17.21
N LEU A 48 -10.21 14.53 -16.22
CA LEU A 48 -9.51 14.74 -14.94
C LEU A 48 -10.51 14.60 -13.78
N PRO A 49 -10.90 13.37 -13.43
CA PRO A 49 -11.95 13.13 -12.44
C PRO A 49 -11.60 13.49 -10.99
N TYR A 50 -10.33 13.78 -10.71
CA TYR A 50 -9.87 14.30 -9.42
C TYR A 50 -9.26 15.70 -9.57
N GLY A 51 -9.47 16.31 -10.73
CA GLY A 51 -8.85 17.56 -11.15
C GLY A 51 -7.34 17.46 -11.34
N ARG A 52 -6.74 18.63 -11.54
CA ARG A 52 -5.30 18.80 -11.35
C ARG A 52 -5.01 19.01 -9.86
N MET A 53 -3.84 18.60 -9.43
CA MET A 53 -3.40 18.69 -8.06
C MET A 53 -3.45 20.14 -7.58
N HIS A 54 -4.26 20.37 -6.54
CA HIS A 54 -4.30 21.65 -5.84
C HIS A 54 -3.22 21.67 -4.76
N VAL A 55 -2.40 22.71 -4.70
CA VAL A 55 -1.26 22.79 -3.79
C VAL A 55 -1.40 23.98 -2.86
N GLU A 56 -1.49 23.70 -1.56
CA GLU A 56 -1.48 24.71 -0.52
C GLU A 56 -0.06 24.85 0.03
N THR A 57 0.43 26.09 0.15
CA THR A 57 1.81 26.36 0.55
C THR A 57 1.91 27.37 1.67
N ASN A 58 2.90 27.16 2.55
CA ASN A 58 3.24 28.01 3.69
C ASN A 58 2.07 28.27 4.67
N LEU A 59 1.10 27.37 4.73
CA LEU A 59 -0.03 27.51 5.64
C LEU A 59 0.43 27.32 7.09
N PRO A 60 0.05 28.18 8.04
CA PRO A 60 0.33 27.94 9.45
C PRO A 60 -0.23 26.60 9.90
N TYR A 61 0.55 25.77 10.60
CA TYR A 61 0.10 24.50 11.14
C TYR A 61 -0.66 24.71 12.46
N ASN A 62 -1.89 25.19 12.35
CA ASN A 62 -2.81 25.42 13.47
C ASN A 62 -4.13 24.66 13.24
N ARG A 63 -5.11 24.79 14.14
CA ARG A 63 -6.40 24.08 14.06
C ARG A 63 -7.16 24.25 12.73
N ALA A 64 -6.95 25.35 12.00
CA ALA A 64 -7.59 25.58 10.70
C ALA A 64 -6.89 24.86 9.54
N ASN A 65 -5.64 24.45 9.72
CA ASN A 65 -4.87 23.73 8.71
C ASN A 65 -5.44 22.31 8.50
N PRO A 66 -5.70 21.87 7.26
CA PRO A 66 -6.30 20.56 6.98
C PRO A 66 -5.50 19.36 7.51
N ASP A 67 -4.19 19.51 7.67
CA ASP A 67 -3.31 18.45 8.19
C ASP A 67 -3.10 18.52 9.70
N HIS A 68 -3.66 19.52 10.39
CA HIS A 68 -3.53 19.61 11.83
C HIS A 68 -4.38 18.55 12.53
N ARG A 69 -3.82 17.87 13.52
CA ARG A 69 -4.50 16.77 14.27
C ARG A 69 -5.84 17.17 14.90
N ASP A 70 -6.00 18.45 15.23
CA ASP A 70 -7.23 19.00 15.83
C ASP A 70 -8.17 19.65 14.81
N ASN A 71 -7.83 19.60 13.52
CA ASN A 71 -8.74 20.01 12.45
C ASN A 71 -9.96 19.07 12.42
N PRO A 72 -11.19 19.58 12.26
CA PRO A 72 -12.39 18.74 12.19
C PRO A 72 -12.32 17.60 11.16
N ASN A 73 -11.57 17.78 10.07
CA ASN A 73 -11.40 16.79 9.00
C ASN A 73 -10.29 15.76 9.27
N ALA A 74 -9.50 15.96 10.32
CA ALA A 74 -8.35 15.12 10.69
C ALA A 74 -8.44 14.55 12.12
N VAL A 75 -9.40 15.00 12.93
CA VAL A 75 -9.54 14.55 14.32
C VAL A 75 -9.71 13.03 14.40
N GLY A 76 -8.94 12.40 15.29
CA GLY A 76 -8.93 10.93 15.45
C GLY A 76 -8.08 10.17 14.43
N GLN A 77 -7.57 10.83 13.39
CA GLN A 77 -6.61 10.21 12.46
C GLN A 77 -5.22 10.20 13.08
N LYS A 78 -4.56 9.03 13.04
CA LYS A 78 -3.17 8.92 13.49
C LYS A 78 -2.26 9.78 12.61
N GLN A 79 -1.34 10.49 13.25
CA GLN A 79 -0.33 11.28 12.57
C GLN A 79 1.06 10.91 13.05
N TYR A 80 1.98 10.81 12.09
CA TYR A 80 3.38 10.52 12.32
C TYR A 80 4.25 11.60 11.66
N ARG A 81 5.50 11.71 12.09
CA ARG A 81 6.46 12.66 11.54
C ARG A 81 7.81 11.98 11.35
N GLU A 82 8.45 12.26 10.23
CA GLU A 82 9.83 11.87 9.94
C GLU A 82 10.65 13.14 9.75
N GLU A 83 11.72 13.30 10.52
CA GLU A 83 12.66 14.40 10.35
C GLU A 83 13.49 14.17 9.08
N ILE A 84 13.52 15.18 8.20
CA ILE A 84 14.31 15.15 6.98
C ILE A 84 15.64 15.88 7.19
N THR A 85 15.59 17.05 7.85
CA THR A 85 16.77 17.84 8.19
C THR A 85 16.47 18.83 9.31
N HIS A 86 17.50 19.24 10.04
CA HIS A 86 17.48 20.35 10.99
C HIS A 86 18.75 21.21 10.84
N GLY A 87 18.70 22.46 11.29
CA GLY A 87 19.86 23.34 11.30
C GLY A 87 19.56 24.76 11.77
N ALA A 88 20.59 25.60 11.85
CA ALA A 88 20.48 26.95 12.39
C ALA A 88 19.62 27.90 11.53
N ASP A 89 19.61 27.70 10.20
CA ASP A 89 18.79 28.48 9.25
C ASP A 89 18.45 27.62 8.03
N LEU A 90 17.19 27.18 7.99
CA LEU A 90 16.53 26.50 6.89
C LEU A 90 15.51 27.40 6.19
N SER A 91 15.28 28.64 6.65
CA SER A 91 14.28 29.57 6.12
C SER A 91 14.42 29.79 4.61
N GLY A 92 15.65 29.93 4.12
CA GLY A 92 15.93 30.05 2.69
C GLY A 92 15.63 28.77 1.90
N THR A 93 15.84 27.59 2.51
CA THR A 93 15.47 26.29 1.93
C THR A 93 13.96 26.12 1.89
N TRP A 94 13.26 26.45 2.98
CA TRP A 94 11.81 26.44 3.04
C TRP A 94 11.18 27.38 2.00
N ALA A 95 11.70 28.60 1.84
CA ALA A 95 11.23 29.53 0.82
C ALA A 95 11.34 28.96 -0.61
N ARG A 96 12.44 28.24 -0.91
CA ARG A 96 12.58 27.53 -2.20
C ARG A 96 11.59 26.39 -2.33
N MET A 97 11.34 25.62 -1.27
CA MET A 97 10.33 24.55 -1.27
C MET A 97 8.93 25.11 -1.52
N VAL A 98 8.56 26.20 -0.85
CA VAL A 98 7.27 26.91 -1.03
C VAL A 98 7.11 27.37 -2.49
N ALA A 99 8.12 28.05 -3.05
CA ALA A 99 8.07 28.51 -4.43
C ALA A 99 7.99 27.34 -5.43
N ASN A 100 8.76 26.29 -5.17
CA ASN A 100 8.77 25.07 -5.98
C ASN A 100 7.41 24.36 -5.93
N ALA A 101 6.82 24.16 -4.75
CA ALA A 101 5.50 23.57 -4.60
C ALA A 101 4.41 24.40 -5.28
N LYS A 102 4.44 25.72 -5.11
CA LYS A 102 3.49 26.65 -5.76
C LYS A 102 3.53 26.58 -7.29
N SER A 103 4.72 26.37 -7.88
CA SER A 103 4.86 26.19 -9.33
C SER A 103 4.24 24.89 -9.87
N LYS A 104 3.86 23.96 -9.00
CA LYS A 104 3.24 22.68 -9.34
C LYS A 104 1.71 22.70 -9.17
N ASP A 105 1.16 23.76 -8.57
CA ASP A 105 -0.28 23.96 -8.40
C ASP A 105 -0.98 23.99 -9.76
N ASP A 106 -2.13 23.31 -9.86
CA ASP A 106 -2.96 23.19 -11.06
C ASP A 106 -2.18 22.75 -12.32
N LYS A 107 -1.04 22.07 -12.15
CA LYS A 107 -0.20 21.65 -13.27
C LYS A 107 -0.32 20.15 -13.55
N TYR A 108 -0.31 19.34 -12.50
CA TYR A 108 -0.21 17.89 -12.60
C TYR A 108 -1.57 17.22 -12.37
N PRO A 109 -2.03 16.31 -13.25
CA PRO A 109 -3.25 15.52 -13.01
C PRO A 109 -3.19 14.77 -11.67
N TYR A 110 -4.23 14.86 -10.83
CA TYR A 110 -4.27 14.12 -9.58
C TYR A 110 -4.77 12.70 -9.82
N ASP A 111 -3.99 11.70 -9.41
CA ASP A 111 -4.40 10.29 -9.39
C ASP A 111 -4.08 9.69 -8.00
N PRO A 112 -5.08 9.16 -7.27
CA PRO A 112 -4.88 8.63 -5.92
C PRO A 112 -3.80 7.55 -5.78
N GLN A 113 -3.44 6.85 -6.86
CA GLN A 113 -2.48 5.75 -6.85
C GLN A 113 -1.16 6.07 -7.56
N LEU A 114 -1.21 6.92 -8.59
CA LEU A 114 -0.06 7.19 -9.46
C LEU A 114 0.62 8.53 -9.17
N GLN A 115 -0.14 9.55 -8.78
CA GLN A 115 0.36 10.91 -8.59
C GLN A 115 -0.56 11.71 -7.68
N ASN A 116 -0.16 11.81 -6.41
CA ASN A 116 -0.97 12.45 -5.38
C ASN A 116 -0.08 13.33 -4.48
N SER A 117 -0.61 13.73 -3.33
CA SER A 117 0.13 14.48 -2.30
C SER A 117 1.50 13.90 -1.94
N ASN A 118 1.64 12.58 -2.01
CA ASN A 118 2.86 11.87 -1.62
C ASN A 118 3.95 12.10 -2.66
N THR A 119 3.60 12.00 -3.95
CA THR A 119 4.51 12.33 -5.06
C THR A 119 4.93 13.80 -5.03
N LEU A 120 4.02 14.70 -4.66
CA LEU A 120 4.34 16.13 -4.48
C LEU A 120 5.37 16.35 -3.38
N ALA A 121 5.14 15.79 -2.18
CA ALA A 121 6.03 15.95 -1.04
C ALA A 121 7.46 15.50 -1.39
N ASP A 122 7.58 14.34 -2.03
CA ASP A 122 8.88 13.78 -2.42
C ASP A 122 9.53 14.61 -3.54
N SER A 123 8.75 15.08 -4.52
CA SER A 123 9.26 15.93 -5.59
C SER A 123 9.79 17.26 -5.06
N VAL A 124 9.10 17.89 -4.10
CA VAL A 124 9.54 19.17 -3.52
C VAL A 124 10.86 19.00 -2.77
N LEU A 125 11.01 17.93 -1.98
CA LEU A 125 12.26 17.60 -1.30
C LEU A 125 13.40 17.35 -2.29
N ARG A 126 13.14 16.52 -3.31
CA ARG A 126 14.11 16.17 -4.35
C ARG A 126 14.61 17.39 -5.11
N ASP A 127 13.72 18.31 -5.48
CA ASP A 127 14.06 19.51 -6.25
C ASP A 127 14.98 20.48 -5.49
N VAL A 128 14.89 20.50 -4.15
CA VAL A 128 15.80 21.27 -3.29
C VAL A 128 16.98 20.45 -2.76
N ARG A 129 17.16 19.22 -3.27
CA ARG A 129 18.24 18.28 -2.91
C ARG A 129 18.25 17.87 -1.43
N LEU A 130 17.08 17.82 -0.82
CA LEU A 130 16.92 17.20 0.49
C LEU A 130 16.70 15.68 0.37
N PRO A 131 17.02 14.89 1.40
CA PRO A 131 16.69 13.48 1.43
C PRO A 131 15.18 13.25 1.25
N GLU A 132 14.82 12.24 0.47
CA GLU A 132 13.46 11.72 0.44
C GLU A 132 13.20 10.87 1.72
N PRO A 133 11.95 10.83 2.21
CA PRO A 133 11.60 10.04 3.39
C PRO A 133 11.88 8.54 3.21
N LYS A 134 12.09 7.84 4.32
CA LYS A 134 12.42 6.40 4.38
C LYS A 134 11.30 5.55 4.94
N ASN A 135 10.41 6.13 5.73
CA ASN A 135 9.36 5.39 6.44
C ASN A 135 8.03 5.37 5.67
N ASP A 136 8.03 5.66 4.38
CA ASP A 136 6.85 5.80 3.53
C ASP A 136 6.48 4.54 2.73
N GLY A 137 7.31 3.50 2.85
CA GLY A 137 7.13 2.20 2.22
C GLY A 137 6.06 1.34 2.91
N VAL A 138 5.87 0.14 2.36
CA VAL A 138 4.82 -0.77 2.81
C VAL A 138 5.01 -1.35 4.22
N PHE A 139 6.19 -1.19 4.80
CA PHE A 139 6.51 -1.62 6.18
C PHE A 139 6.55 -0.43 7.16
N GLY A 140 6.31 0.79 6.68
CA GLY A 140 6.18 2.00 7.49
C GLY A 140 4.81 2.66 7.31
N HIS A 141 4.81 3.99 7.29
CA HIS A 141 3.67 4.85 6.98
C HIS A 141 3.37 4.80 5.48
N TRP A 142 2.80 3.69 5.03
CA TRP A 142 2.55 3.41 3.62
C TRP A 142 1.85 4.59 2.94
N ALA A 143 2.56 5.19 1.98
CA ALA A 143 2.14 6.36 1.24
C ALA A 143 2.11 6.01 -0.26
N PRO A 144 0.93 5.67 -0.82
CA PRO A 144 0.80 5.36 -2.25
C PRO A 144 1.36 6.48 -3.13
N ALA A 145 1.95 6.13 -4.27
CA ALA A 145 2.62 7.07 -5.19
C ALA A 145 3.91 7.74 -4.67
N SER A 146 4.39 7.36 -3.48
CA SER A 146 5.68 7.80 -2.96
C SER A 146 6.85 7.41 -3.88
N GLY A 147 7.88 8.26 -3.94
CA GLY A 147 9.12 8.05 -4.70
C GLY A 147 8.98 8.18 -6.22
N ARG A 148 7.78 8.52 -6.71
CA ARG A 148 7.54 8.72 -8.15
C ARG A 148 8.00 10.11 -8.60
N GLN A 149 8.12 10.28 -9.91
CA GLN A 149 8.31 11.59 -10.54
C GLN A 149 6.96 12.15 -10.96
N LEU A 150 6.81 13.47 -10.86
CA LEU A 150 5.63 14.14 -11.36
C LEU A 150 5.61 14.12 -12.89
N ASP A 151 4.45 13.82 -13.45
CA ASP A 151 4.22 13.63 -14.88
C ASP A 151 2.87 14.28 -15.27
N GLU A 152 2.94 15.24 -16.18
CA GLU A 152 1.78 15.97 -16.71
C GLU A 152 0.92 15.11 -17.64
N SER A 153 1.47 14.00 -18.15
CA SER A 153 0.81 13.11 -19.10
C SER A 153 -0.03 12.01 -18.46
N ILE A 154 -0.05 11.93 -17.12
CA ILE A 154 -0.88 10.98 -16.39
C ILE A 154 -2.35 11.22 -16.76
N GLN A 155 -3.03 10.13 -17.13
CA GLN A 155 -4.48 10.11 -17.32
C GLN A 155 -5.09 9.55 -16.03
N PRO A 156 -5.67 10.39 -15.16
CA PRO A 156 -6.21 9.91 -13.91
C PRO A 156 -7.41 9.02 -14.14
N SER A 157 -7.52 8.02 -13.30
CA SER A 157 -8.51 6.98 -13.47
C SER A 157 -9.52 7.06 -12.32
N VAL A 158 -10.83 7.19 -12.61
CA VAL A 158 -11.87 7.04 -11.57
C VAL A 158 -11.98 5.58 -11.21
N PRO A 159 -11.83 5.20 -9.93
CA PRO A 159 -12.39 3.95 -9.46
C PRO A 159 -13.92 4.00 -9.66
N GLY A 160 -14.42 3.33 -10.70
CA GLY A 160 -15.85 3.00 -10.84
C GLY A 160 -16.70 3.74 -11.88
N LEU A 161 -16.18 4.66 -12.69
CA LEU A 161 -16.92 5.28 -13.81
C LEU A 161 -16.10 5.23 -15.10
N GLY A 162 -16.50 4.34 -16.00
CA GLY A 162 -15.81 4.07 -17.27
C GLY A 162 -16.04 5.15 -18.32
N ASN A 163 -14.97 5.57 -18.99
CA ASN A 163 -14.76 5.24 -20.39
C ASN A 163 -13.31 5.55 -20.80
N SER A 164 -12.73 4.65 -21.59
CA SER A 164 -11.45 4.80 -22.30
C SER A 164 -10.17 4.72 -21.45
N GLY A 165 -9.90 3.49 -20.99
CA GLY A 165 -8.53 2.97 -20.97
C GLY A 165 -7.74 3.18 -19.69
N ARG A 166 -7.78 2.16 -18.82
CA ARG A 166 -6.87 1.92 -17.67
C ARG A 166 -7.26 2.61 -16.36
N THR A 167 -8.54 2.46 -15.98
CA THR A 167 -8.90 2.34 -14.57
C THR A 167 -8.73 0.88 -14.15
N PHE A 168 -8.30 0.67 -12.90
CA PHE A 168 -8.61 -0.55 -12.16
C PHE A 168 -10.13 -0.65 -12.04
N SER A 169 -10.77 -1.18 -13.07
CA SER A 169 -12.11 -1.74 -12.97
C SER A 169 -11.96 -3.19 -12.57
N ALA A 170 -13.00 -3.73 -11.94
CA ALA A 170 -13.33 -5.14 -12.03
C ALA A 170 -12.97 -5.69 -13.42
N GLY A 171 -11.86 -6.41 -13.50
CA GLY A 171 -11.20 -6.76 -14.76
C GLY A 171 -9.81 -6.13 -14.85
N GLY A 172 -8.81 -6.78 -14.24
CA GLY A 172 -7.43 -6.52 -14.61
C GLY A 172 -7.28 -6.64 -16.13
N ALA A 173 -6.25 -6.01 -16.71
CA ALA A 173 -5.81 -6.46 -18.04
C ALA A 173 -5.78 -7.99 -18.01
N PRO A 174 -6.35 -8.68 -19.01
CA PRO A 174 -6.21 -10.12 -19.06
C PRO A 174 -4.73 -10.38 -18.83
N LEU A 175 -4.42 -11.13 -17.76
CA LEU A 175 -3.11 -11.73 -17.68
C LEU A 175 -2.91 -12.39 -19.05
N ASP A 176 -1.72 -12.24 -19.64
CA ASP A 176 -1.42 -12.98 -20.86
C ASP A 176 -1.94 -14.42 -20.66
N PRO A 177 -2.72 -15.02 -21.58
CA PRO A 177 -3.42 -16.28 -21.29
C PRO A 177 -2.49 -17.38 -20.78
N HIS A 178 -1.22 -17.38 -21.19
CA HIS A 178 -0.21 -18.29 -20.66
C HIS A 178 0.28 -17.88 -19.25
N GLN A 179 0.37 -16.59 -18.95
CA GLN A 179 0.60 -16.11 -17.59
C GLN A 179 -0.60 -16.40 -16.66
N GLU A 180 -1.85 -16.17 -17.09
CA GLU A 180 -3.03 -16.49 -16.28
C GLU A 180 -3.11 -17.98 -15.99
N ALA A 181 -2.92 -18.83 -17.02
CA ALA A 181 -2.91 -20.28 -16.84
C ALA A 181 -1.85 -20.73 -15.83
N ARG A 182 -0.63 -20.17 -15.92
CA ARG A 182 0.45 -20.45 -14.94
C ARG A 182 0.11 -19.99 -13.54
N LEU A 183 -0.56 -18.86 -13.37
CA LEU A 183 -0.94 -18.35 -12.05
C LEU A 183 -2.15 -19.08 -11.47
N ARG A 184 -3.07 -19.52 -12.31
CA ARG A 184 -4.15 -20.47 -11.94
C ARG A 184 -3.60 -21.85 -11.58
N ASP A 185 -2.39 -22.17 -11.99
CA ASP A 185 -1.68 -23.39 -11.59
C ASP A 185 -1.02 -23.30 -10.21
N ASP A 186 -1.05 -22.14 -9.53
CA ASP A 186 -0.51 -21.98 -8.18
C ASP A 186 -1.18 -22.96 -7.18
N PRO A 187 -0.39 -23.68 -6.35
CA PRO A 187 -0.91 -24.65 -5.40
C PRO A 187 -1.94 -24.09 -4.41
N LEU A 188 -1.70 -22.90 -3.84
CA LEU A 188 -2.60 -22.29 -2.86
C LEU A 188 -3.91 -21.87 -3.52
N PHE A 189 -3.85 -21.38 -4.76
CA PHE A 189 -5.05 -21.06 -5.53
C PHE A 189 -5.90 -22.30 -5.84
N LYS A 190 -5.28 -23.38 -6.32
CA LYS A 190 -5.96 -24.66 -6.58
C LYS A 190 -6.60 -25.26 -5.33
N GLN A 191 -5.88 -25.21 -4.22
CA GLN A 191 -6.37 -25.73 -2.94
C GLN A 191 -7.54 -24.89 -2.40
N ALA A 192 -7.48 -23.56 -2.51
CA ALA A 192 -8.62 -22.71 -2.17
C ALA A 192 -9.85 -23.00 -3.04
N LEU A 193 -9.67 -23.20 -4.35
CA LEU A 193 -10.76 -23.61 -5.25
C LEU A 193 -11.37 -24.95 -4.84
N ALA A 194 -10.54 -25.96 -4.58
CA ALA A 194 -11.00 -27.27 -4.15
C ALA A 194 -11.77 -27.22 -2.82
N GLY A 195 -11.31 -26.40 -1.87
CA GLY A 195 -12.00 -26.17 -0.61
C GLY A 195 -13.37 -25.51 -0.81
N LEU A 196 -13.48 -24.51 -1.68
CA LEU A 196 -14.76 -23.89 -2.04
C LEU A 196 -15.69 -24.87 -2.77
N ASP A 197 -15.16 -25.72 -3.67
CA ASP A 197 -15.94 -26.74 -4.37
C ASP A 197 -16.52 -27.78 -3.41
N LYS A 198 -15.78 -28.16 -2.37
CA LYS A 198 -16.24 -29.07 -1.32
C LYS A 198 -17.40 -28.50 -0.50
N LEU A 199 -17.47 -27.17 -0.32
CA LEU A 199 -18.58 -26.51 0.35
C LEU A 199 -19.87 -26.52 -0.50
N GLY A 200 -19.72 -26.43 -1.82
CA GLY A 200 -20.83 -26.38 -2.76
C GLY A 200 -21.60 -25.05 -2.73
N PRO A 201 -22.50 -24.83 -3.71
CA PRO A 201 -23.26 -23.58 -3.85
C PRO A 201 -24.23 -23.33 -2.69
N ASP A 202 -24.72 -24.40 -2.04
CA ASP A 202 -25.69 -24.31 -0.95
C ASP A 202 -25.11 -23.73 0.35
N ALA A 203 -23.77 -23.65 0.45
CA ALA A 203 -23.09 -23.00 1.58
C ALA A 203 -23.25 -21.47 1.60
N GLY A 204 -23.81 -20.86 0.54
CA GLY A 204 -24.07 -19.42 0.47
C GLY A 204 -22.79 -18.57 0.43
N VAL A 205 -21.65 -19.16 0.09
CA VAL A 205 -20.33 -18.52 0.09
C VAL A 205 -20.07 -17.77 -1.22
N TYR A 206 -20.47 -18.36 -2.35
CA TYR A 206 -20.39 -17.78 -3.69
C TYR A 206 -21.66 -18.12 -4.47
N THR A 207 -22.06 -17.26 -5.39
CA THR A 207 -23.28 -17.44 -6.21
C THR A 207 -22.98 -17.90 -7.63
N ASN A 208 -21.74 -17.77 -8.08
CA ASN A 208 -21.30 -18.13 -9.42
C ASN A 208 -19.81 -18.48 -9.45
N GLN A 209 -19.35 -19.06 -10.57
CA GLN A 209 -17.97 -19.47 -10.77
C GLN A 209 -16.98 -18.29 -10.65
N GLN A 210 -17.36 -17.10 -11.10
CA GLN A 210 -16.48 -15.94 -11.05
C GLN A 210 -16.22 -15.47 -9.61
N GLU A 211 -17.26 -15.43 -8.77
CA GLU A 211 -17.11 -15.14 -7.35
C GLU A 211 -16.26 -16.18 -6.63
N LYS A 212 -16.47 -17.47 -6.95
CA LYS A 212 -15.67 -18.57 -6.41
C LYS A 212 -14.19 -18.37 -6.69
N GLU A 213 -13.83 -18.03 -7.93
CA GLU A 213 -12.44 -17.78 -8.32
C GLU A 213 -11.87 -16.53 -7.64
N ARG A 214 -12.63 -15.44 -7.52
CA ARG A 214 -12.18 -14.22 -6.82
C ARG A 214 -11.89 -14.49 -5.34
N ILE A 215 -12.77 -15.22 -4.67
CA ILE A 215 -12.59 -15.65 -3.28
C ILE A 215 -11.37 -16.57 -3.15
N ALA A 216 -11.20 -17.55 -4.05
CA ALA A 216 -10.05 -18.44 -4.05
C ALA A 216 -8.73 -17.67 -4.21
N GLY A 217 -8.69 -16.68 -5.11
CA GLY A 217 -7.55 -15.80 -5.30
C GLY A 217 -7.21 -15.01 -4.04
N ALA A 218 -8.23 -14.43 -3.39
CA ALA A 218 -8.04 -13.68 -2.16
C ALA A 218 -7.52 -14.57 -1.01
N LEU A 219 -8.07 -15.78 -0.87
CA LEU A 219 -7.62 -16.76 0.12
C LEU A 219 -6.17 -17.20 -0.12
N ALA A 220 -5.78 -17.45 -1.38
CA ALA A 220 -4.41 -17.83 -1.73
C ALA A 220 -3.39 -16.73 -1.39
N VAL A 221 -3.72 -15.47 -1.70
CA VAL A 221 -2.90 -14.30 -1.32
C VAL A 221 -2.77 -14.21 0.21
N GLN A 222 -3.88 -14.30 0.94
CA GLN A 222 -3.86 -14.22 2.41
C GLN A 222 -3.12 -15.40 3.04
N ALA A 223 -3.21 -16.60 2.47
CA ALA A 223 -2.48 -17.78 2.93
C ALA A 223 -0.97 -17.59 2.77
N LYS A 224 -0.54 -17.04 1.64
CA LYS A 224 0.86 -16.75 1.35
C LYS A 224 1.43 -15.64 2.22
N LEU A 225 0.66 -14.60 2.47
CA LEU A 225 1.07 -13.43 3.26
C LEU A 225 0.93 -13.63 4.77
N ASN A 226 0.28 -14.71 5.22
CA ASN A 226 0.12 -15.03 6.63
C ASN A 226 1.48 -15.10 7.35
N ARG A 227 1.47 -14.91 8.67
CA ARG A 227 2.66 -15.01 9.52
C ARG A 227 2.41 -15.99 10.67
N PRO A 228 2.95 -17.22 10.60
CA PRO A 228 3.74 -17.79 9.50
C PRO A 228 2.88 -18.07 8.25
N PRO A 229 3.45 -18.08 7.02
CA PRO A 229 2.71 -18.43 5.81
C PRO A 229 2.08 -19.82 5.94
N LEU A 230 0.89 -20.01 5.38
CA LEU A 230 0.31 -21.35 5.29
C LEU A 230 1.10 -22.17 4.26
N PRO A 231 1.62 -23.36 4.63
CA PRO A 231 2.31 -24.24 3.67
C PRO A 231 1.39 -24.71 2.54
N GLU A 232 0.11 -24.94 2.88
CA GLU A 232 -0.97 -25.34 1.97
C GLU A 232 -2.32 -24.91 2.57
N ILE A 233 -3.39 -24.98 1.79
CA ILE A 233 -4.77 -24.83 2.26
C ILE A 233 -5.42 -26.22 2.29
N GLN A 234 -5.69 -26.74 3.49
CA GLN A 234 -6.29 -28.08 3.66
C GLN A 234 -7.82 -28.03 3.68
N ASP A 235 -8.39 -27.01 4.33
CA ASP A 235 -9.85 -26.81 4.38
C ASP A 235 -10.19 -25.32 4.29
N VAL A 236 -11.35 -25.05 3.67
CA VAL A 236 -11.98 -23.73 3.59
C VAL A 236 -13.27 -23.75 4.41
N ILE A 237 -13.38 -22.86 5.39
CA ILE A 237 -14.48 -22.86 6.37
C ILE A 237 -15.18 -21.50 6.37
N PRO A 238 -16.46 -21.40 6.00
CA PRO A 238 -17.20 -20.17 6.10
C PRO A 238 -17.66 -19.90 7.53
N ASN A 239 -17.66 -18.63 7.93
CA ASN A 239 -18.29 -18.14 9.14
C ASN A 239 -19.53 -17.34 8.77
N HIS A 240 -20.69 -17.97 8.95
CA HIS A 240 -21.98 -17.39 8.58
C HIS A 240 -22.41 -16.21 9.46
N THR A 241 -21.74 -15.98 10.59
CA THR A 241 -22.09 -14.89 11.52
C THR A 241 -21.47 -13.56 11.10
N ASN A 242 -20.24 -13.57 10.58
CA ASN A 242 -19.51 -12.34 10.23
C ASN A 242 -19.13 -12.24 8.74
N GLY A 243 -19.49 -13.23 7.92
CA GLY A 243 -19.20 -13.21 6.49
C GLY A 243 -17.75 -13.55 6.13
N ASN A 244 -16.92 -13.93 7.10
CA ASN A 244 -15.54 -14.34 6.83
C ASN A 244 -15.46 -15.76 6.28
N ILE A 245 -14.45 -16.01 5.46
CA ILE A 245 -14.10 -17.31 4.92
C ILE A 245 -12.68 -17.60 5.34
N PHE A 246 -12.46 -18.72 6.03
CA PHE A 246 -11.17 -19.11 6.57
C PHE A 246 -10.49 -20.13 5.66
N ALA A 247 -9.20 -19.93 5.38
CA ALA A 247 -8.31 -20.98 4.90
C ALA A 247 -7.53 -21.53 6.10
N THR A 248 -7.45 -22.86 6.19
CA THR A 248 -6.86 -23.54 7.35
C THR A 248 -5.82 -24.57 6.92
N TYR A 249 -4.81 -24.73 7.77
CA TYR A 249 -3.77 -25.74 7.69
C TYR A 249 -3.60 -26.36 9.08
N LYS A 250 -3.63 -27.69 9.17
CA LYS A 250 -3.27 -28.42 10.38
C LYS A 250 -1.92 -29.08 10.17
N ASN A 251 -1.01 -28.89 11.12
CA ASN A 251 0.31 -29.48 11.06
C ASN A 251 0.23 -31.02 11.18
N PRO A 252 0.73 -31.80 10.21
CA PRO A 252 0.74 -33.26 10.30
C PRO A 252 1.45 -33.75 11.57
N GLY A 253 0.74 -34.54 12.38
CA GLY A 253 1.28 -35.07 13.63
C GLY A 253 1.12 -34.13 14.84
N ASN A 254 0.51 -32.95 14.67
CA ASN A 254 0.12 -32.08 15.78
C ASN A 254 -1.21 -31.36 15.47
N ASP A 255 -2.33 -32.03 15.77
CA ASP A 255 -3.68 -31.50 15.50
C ASP A 255 -4.03 -30.19 16.24
N MET A 256 -3.24 -29.83 17.26
CA MET A 256 -3.40 -28.57 17.99
C MET A 256 -2.68 -27.38 17.32
N ASP A 257 -1.75 -27.65 16.40
CA ASP A 257 -1.02 -26.64 15.66
C ASP A 257 -1.74 -26.34 14.34
N VAL A 258 -2.61 -25.33 14.40
CA VAL A 258 -3.48 -24.92 13.30
C VAL A 258 -3.12 -23.50 12.88
N LEU A 259 -2.72 -23.36 11.62
CA LEU A 259 -2.62 -22.05 10.97
C LEU A 259 -3.95 -21.73 10.31
N ARG A 260 -4.38 -20.48 10.47
CA ARG A 260 -5.58 -19.97 9.81
C ARG A 260 -5.37 -18.54 9.34
N THR A 261 -5.95 -18.25 8.20
CA THR A 261 -6.14 -16.88 7.71
C THR A 261 -7.57 -16.72 7.24
N HIS A 262 -8.01 -15.50 7.00
CA HIS A 262 -9.37 -15.24 6.54
C HIS A 262 -9.44 -14.11 5.52
N VAL A 263 -10.51 -14.13 4.75
CA VAL A 263 -10.98 -13.02 3.93
C VAL A 263 -12.42 -12.70 4.30
N ASP A 264 -12.80 -11.44 4.21
CA ASP A 264 -14.20 -11.05 4.20
C ASP A 264 -14.80 -11.41 2.82
N LYS A 265 -15.93 -12.14 2.81
CA LYS A 265 -16.60 -12.56 1.56
C LYS A 265 -17.01 -11.35 0.71
N ALA A 266 -17.63 -10.34 1.31
CA ALA A 266 -18.17 -9.18 0.60
C ALA A 266 -17.05 -8.35 -0.03
N GLU A 267 -15.88 -8.32 0.58
CA GLU A 267 -14.69 -7.67 0.01
C GLU A 267 -13.98 -8.56 -1.02
N ALA A 268 -13.89 -9.87 -0.79
CA ALA A 268 -13.20 -10.79 -1.70
C ALA A 268 -13.89 -10.86 -3.08
N VAL A 269 -15.22 -10.85 -3.13
CA VAL A 269 -15.97 -10.89 -4.41
C VAL A 269 -15.82 -9.61 -5.25
N LYS A 270 -15.45 -8.49 -4.63
CA LYS A 270 -15.19 -7.21 -5.30
C LYS A 270 -13.81 -7.16 -5.95
N GLN A 271 -12.87 -7.99 -5.48
CA GLN A 271 -11.50 -8.00 -5.99
C GLN A 271 -11.41 -8.81 -7.31
N PRO A 272 -10.86 -8.26 -8.40
CA PRO A 272 -10.63 -8.99 -9.63
C PRO A 272 -9.72 -10.21 -9.40
N LEU A 273 -10.05 -11.34 -10.03
CA LEU A 273 -9.20 -12.53 -9.96
C LEU A 273 -7.77 -12.24 -10.46
N ALA A 274 -7.65 -11.58 -11.62
CA ALA A 274 -6.35 -11.24 -12.20
C ALA A 274 -5.45 -10.44 -11.23
N GLU A 275 -6.05 -9.55 -10.43
CA GLU A 275 -5.33 -8.77 -9.42
C GLU A 275 -4.82 -9.66 -8.27
N ASN A 276 -5.66 -10.59 -7.79
CA ASN A 276 -5.26 -11.54 -6.76
C ASN A 276 -4.18 -12.52 -7.27
N LEU A 277 -4.28 -12.97 -8.52
CA LEU A 277 -3.25 -13.80 -9.15
C LEU A 277 -1.92 -13.06 -9.29
N GLN A 278 -1.94 -11.77 -9.66
CA GLN A 278 -0.73 -10.97 -9.73
C GLN A 278 -0.11 -10.70 -8.36
N LYS A 279 -0.92 -10.41 -7.33
CA LYS A 279 -0.45 -10.29 -5.94
C LYS A 279 0.20 -11.59 -5.45
N LEU A 280 -0.39 -12.73 -5.79
CA LEU A 280 0.14 -14.05 -5.46
C LEU A 280 1.49 -14.31 -6.16
N GLU A 281 1.62 -13.94 -7.44
CA GLU A 281 2.87 -14.01 -8.19
C GLU A 281 3.99 -13.23 -7.49
N VAL A 282 3.73 -11.96 -7.15
CA VAL A 282 4.70 -11.09 -6.46
C VAL A 282 5.10 -11.69 -5.11
N ALA A 283 4.14 -12.20 -4.35
CA ALA A 283 4.41 -12.83 -3.05
C ALA A 283 5.24 -14.12 -3.19
N ASN A 284 5.04 -14.89 -4.26
CA ASN A 284 5.85 -16.08 -4.56
C ASN A 284 7.29 -15.72 -4.93
N GLN A 285 7.49 -14.70 -5.78
CA GLN A 285 8.82 -14.25 -6.18
C GLN A 285 9.63 -13.74 -4.98
N GLN A 286 8.99 -12.99 -4.08
CA GLN A 286 9.63 -12.50 -2.85
C GLN A 286 10.04 -13.63 -1.90
N ALA A 287 9.22 -14.67 -1.77
CA ALA A 287 9.56 -15.84 -0.96
C ALA A 287 10.80 -16.58 -1.49
N VAL A 288 10.90 -16.75 -2.82
CA VAL A 288 12.06 -17.38 -3.46
C VAL A 288 13.33 -16.55 -3.27
N GLN A 289 13.25 -15.23 -3.44
CA GLN A 289 14.39 -14.33 -3.23
C GLN A 289 14.87 -14.32 -1.78
N ALA A 290 13.95 -14.28 -0.81
CA ALA A 290 14.28 -14.37 0.61
C ALA A 290 14.99 -15.70 0.94
N SER A 291 14.48 -16.83 0.47
CA SER A 291 15.13 -18.14 0.67
C SER A 291 16.50 -18.25 0.00
N THR A 292 16.69 -17.59 -1.15
CA THR A 292 17.97 -17.60 -1.87
C THR A 292 19.02 -16.75 -1.13
N GLN A 293 18.61 -15.60 -0.57
CA GLN A 293 19.49 -14.75 0.23
C GLN A 293 19.86 -15.38 1.58
N GLU A 294 18.93 -16.10 2.22
CA GLU A 294 19.24 -16.86 3.44
C GLU A 294 20.18 -18.03 3.16
N ALA A 295 19.95 -18.79 2.08
CA ALA A 295 20.85 -19.87 1.67
C ALA A 295 22.27 -19.35 1.35
N SER A 296 22.38 -18.19 0.71
CA SER A 296 23.66 -17.52 0.41
C SER A 296 24.41 -17.13 1.68
N ARG A 297 23.71 -16.66 2.71
CA ARG A 297 24.30 -16.28 4.00
C ARG A 297 24.79 -17.48 4.81
N THR A 298 24.17 -18.65 4.66
CA THR A 298 24.64 -19.89 5.30
C THR A 298 25.87 -20.52 4.63
N VAL A 299 26.13 -20.24 3.35
CA VAL A 299 27.33 -20.75 2.66
C VAL A 299 28.57 -19.92 2.97
N ASP A 300 28.41 -18.63 3.31
CA ASP A 300 29.51 -17.70 3.61
C ASP A 300 29.89 -17.62 5.11
N GLN A 301 29.41 -18.55 5.95
CA GLN A 301 29.95 -18.71 7.30
C GLN A 301 31.12 -19.70 7.28
N PRO A 302 32.40 -19.23 7.36
CA PRO A 302 33.50 -20.12 7.67
C PRO A 302 33.28 -20.71 9.07
N SER A 303 33.32 -22.04 9.14
CA SER A 303 33.34 -22.82 10.37
C SER A 303 34.58 -22.47 11.21
N HIS A 304 34.50 -21.40 12.00
CA HIS A 304 35.46 -21.14 13.06
C HIS A 304 35.01 -21.81 14.35
N GLY A 305 35.51 -23.03 14.55
CA GLY A 305 35.53 -23.75 15.83
C GLY A 305 36.22 -25.09 15.62
N ALA A 306 37.36 -25.42 16.21
CA ALA A 306 38.09 -24.81 17.29
C ALA A 306 39.58 -25.20 17.18
N LEU A 307 40.47 -24.28 17.54
CA LEU A 307 41.89 -24.56 17.79
C LEU A 307 42.14 -24.45 19.29
N GLY A 308 42.43 -25.59 19.90
CA GLY A 308 43.34 -25.74 21.05
C GLY A 308 42.77 -25.55 22.45
N MET A 309 42.93 -26.58 23.30
CA MET A 309 43.83 -26.51 24.48
C MET A 309 43.92 -27.89 25.17
N ARG A 310 45.18 -28.37 25.25
CA ARG A 310 45.77 -29.36 26.17
C ARG A 310 45.45 -30.85 25.97
#